data_AF-D3SYX4-F1
#
_entry.id   AF-D3SYX4-F1
#
_cell.length_a   1.000
_cell.length_b   1.000
_cell.length_c   1.000
_cell.angle_alpha   90.00
_cell.angle_beta   90.00
_cell.angle_gamma   90.00
#
_symmetry.space_group_name_H-M   'P 1'
#
loop_
_entity.id
_entity.type
_entity.pdbx_description
1 polymer ?
#
loop_
_entity_poly.entity_id
_entity_poly.type
_entity_poly.pdbx_seq_one_letter_code
_entity_poly.pdbx_strand_id
1 'polypeptide(L)'
;MAHSETTTEQIGRIEPLFDAVEAEPGVVESDVLDTLTSEREDLIADIQDPALGDLVEAELGRTIERLEITKLETLLALADRMDLPDEIVGPLEETKTEATNGLERAKEVTEI
;
A
#
# COMPACT_ATOMS: atom_id res chain seq x y z
N MET A 1 -9.07 -8.26 10.52
CA MET A 1 -8.03 -7.25 10.72
C MET A 1 -8.36 -6.10 9.80
N ALA A 2 -8.36 -4.88 10.32
CA ALA A 2 -8.56 -3.70 9.49
C ALA A 2 -7.30 -3.48 8.64
N HIS A 3 -7.44 -2.93 7.42
CA HIS A 3 -6.30 -2.68 6.54
C HIS A 3 -5.23 -1.82 7.24
N SER A 4 -5.61 -0.85 8.05
CA SER A 4 -4.69 -0.01 8.85
C SER A 4 -3.81 -0.79 9.85
N GLU A 5 -4.32 -1.89 10.42
CA GLU A 5 -3.54 -2.75 11.31
C GLU A 5 -2.47 -3.50 10.50
N THR A 6 -2.86 -4.02 9.32
CA THR A 6 -1.93 -4.64 8.37
C THR A 6 -0.86 -3.66 7.89
N THR A 7 -1.21 -2.42 7.53
CA THR A 7 -0.24 -1.39 7.14
C THR A 7 0.78 -1.10 8.26
N THR A 8 0.35 -1.12 9.52
CA THR A 8 1.25 -0.92 10.67
C THR A 8 2.28 -2.05 10.79
N GLU A 9 1.85 -3.30 10.57
CA GLU A 9 2.74 -4.46 10.56
C GLU A 9 3.71 -4.41 9.38
N GLN A 10 3.26 -3.97 8.21
CA GLN A 10 4.10 -3.78 7.02
C GLN A 10 5.22 -2.76 7.23
N ILE A 11 4.94 -1.64 7.92
CA ILE A 11 5.99 -0.66 8.28
C ILE A 11 7.09 -1.35 9.10
N GLY A 12 6.71 -2.16 10.10
CA GLY A 12 7.66 -2.91 10.92
C GLY A 12 8.50 -3.94 10.13
N ARG A 13 7.99 -4.44 9.00
CA ARG A 13 8.75 -5.32 8.09
C ARG A 13 9.73 -4.54 7.20
N ILE A 14 9.44 -3.29 6.89
CA ILE A 14 10.25 -2.44 5.99
C ILE A 14 11.42 -1.80 6.75
N GLU A 15 11.25 -1.45 8.03
CA GLU A 15 12.30 -0.78 8.82
C GLU A 15 13.65 -1.53 8.80
N PRO A 16 13.71 -2.86 9.03
CA PRO A 16 14.98 -3.60 8.99
C PRO A 16 15.65 -3.64 7.60
N LEU A 17 14.91 -3.36 6.52
CA LEU A 17 15.47 -3.38 5.16
C LEU A 17 16.46 -2.22 4.95
N PHE A 18 16.27 -1.10 5.65
CA PHE A 18 17.18 0.04 5.59
C PHE A 18 18.56 -0.30 6.15
N ASP A 19 18.60 -1.05 7.26
CA ASP A 19 19.86 -1.52 7.86
C ASP A 19 20.63 -2.41 6.89
N ALA A 20 19.92 -3.27 6.14
CA ALA A 20 20.54 -4.20 5.20
C ALA A 20 21.17 -3.53 3.96
N VAL A 21 20.72 -2.32 3.62
CA VAL A 21 21.31 -1.51 2.54
C VAL A 21 22.19 -0.38 3.06
N GLU A 22 22.54 -0.40 4.35
CA GLU A 22 23.34 0.61 5.04
C GLU A 22 22.80 2.04 4.83
N ALA A 23 21.46 2.20 4.83
CA ALA A 23 20.79 3.47 4.66
C ALA A 23 20.02 3.86 5.92
N GLU A 24 19.91 5.16 6.19
CA GLU A 24 19.00 5.66 7.23
C GLU A 24 17.61 5.91 6.62
N PRO A 25 16.52 5.44 7.25
CA PRO A 25 15.18 5.79 6.81
C PRO A 25 14.97 7.29 6.95
N GLY A 26 14.51 7.92 5.87
CA GLY A 26 14.19 9.35 5.82
C GLY A 26 12.72 9.58 5.51
N VAL A 27 12.21 10.74 5.91
CA VAL A 27 10.87 11.18 5.50
C VAL A 27 10.93 11.57 4.03
N VAL A 28 10.16 10.87 3.20
CA VAL A 28 9.91 11.23 1.81
C VAL A 28 8.42 11.51 1.69
N GLU A 29 8.08 12.77 1.41
CA GLU A 29 6.69 13.16 1.12
C GLU A 29 6.25 12.52 -0.21
N SER A 30 4.97 12.16 -0.27
CA SER A 30 4.39 11.52 -1.45
C SER A 30 3.22 12.35 -1.97
N ASP A 31 3.51 13.24 -2.92
CA ASP A 31 2.50 14.08 -3.58
C ASP A 31 1.31 13.25 -4.11
N VAL A 32 1.58 12.01 -4.54
CA VAL A 32 0.55 11.07 -5.02
C VAL A 32 -0.39 10.64 -3.89
N LEU A 33 0.15 10.23 -2.74
CA LEU A 33 -0.68 9.83 -1.60
C LEU A 33 -1.41 11.02 -0.97
N ASP A 34 -0.76 12.18 -0.93
CA ASP A 34 -1.38 13.43 -0.45
C ASP A 34 -2.55 13.84 -1.36
N THR A 35 -2.38 13.73 -2.68
CA THR A 35 -3.45 13.97 -3.65
C THR A 35 -4.60 12.98 -3.47
N LEU A 36 -4.33 11.68 -3.38
CA LEU A 36 -5.36 10.66 -3.17
C LEU A 36 -6.13 10.86 -1.86
N THR A 37 -5.43 11.30 -0.80
CA THR A 37 -6.05 11.61 0.50
C THR A 37 -6.96 12.84 0.39
N SER A 38 -6.51 13.89 -0.29
CA SER A 38 -7.31 15.10 -0.50
C SER A 38 -8.53 14.83 -1.39
N GLU A 39 -8.36 14.08 -2.47
CA GLU A 39 -9.45 13.66 -3.36
C GLU A 39 -10.50 12.82 -2.60
N ARG A 40 -10.06 11.94 -1.70
CA ARG A 40 -10.95 11.19 -0.81
C ARG A 40 -11.83 12.11 0.03
N GLU A 41 -11.21 13.09 0.70
CA GLU A 41 -11.92 14.03 1.58
C GLU A 41 -12.96 14.85 0.80
N ASP A 42 -12.57 15.37 -0.37
CA ASP A 42 -13.43 16.16 -1.24
C ASP A 42 -14.63 15.34 -1.77
N LEU A 43 -14.37 14.12 -2.26
CA LEU A 43 -15.42 13.27 -2.82
C LEU A 43 -16.43 12.81 -1.77
N ILE A 44 -15.96 12.40 -0.58
CA ILE A 44 -16.85 11.90 0.48
C ILE A 44 -17.71 13.03 1.04
N ALA A 45 -17.17 14.25 1.15
CA ALA A 45 -17.90 15.39 1.70
C ALA A 45 -19.20 15.71 0.92
N ASP A 46 -19.19 15.44 -0.39
CA ASP A 46 -20.30 15.74 -1.29
C ASP A 46 -21.29 14.58 -1.48
N ILE A 47 -20.94 13.35 -1.07
CA ILE A 47 -21.77 12.16 -1.28
C ILE A 47 -22.82 12.02 -0.17
N GLN A 48 -24.09 12.08 -0.55
CA GLN A 48 -25.23 11.91 0.38
C GLN A 48 -25.73 10.46 0.47
N ASP A 49 -25.43 9.63 -0.53
CA ASP A 49 -25.83 8.22 -0.56
C ASP A 49 -24.72 7.36 0.08
N PRO A 50 -24.96 6.72 1.23
CA PRO A 50 -23.95 5.90 1.90
C PRO A 50 -23.38 4.79 1.00
N ALA A 51 -24.19 4.19 0.12
CA ALA A 51 -23.72 3.13 -0.76
C ALA A 51 -22.76 3.66 -1.84
N LEU A 52 -22.97 4.89 -2.30
CA LEU A 52 -22.01 5.56 -3.20
C LEU A 52 -20.74 5.96 -2.45
N GLY A 53 -20.85 6.32 -1.16
CA GLY A 53 -19.71 6.63 -0.31
C GLY A 53 -18.81 5.41 -0.13
N ASP A 54 -19.41 4.26 0.21
CA ASP A 54 -18.70 2.99 0.35
C ASP A 54 -18.03 2.55 -0.96
N LEU A 55 -18.69 2.75 -2.10
CA LEU A 55 -18.11 2.47 -3.42
C LEU A 55 -16.87 3.35 -3.69
N VAL A 56 -16.96 4.66 -3.44
CA VAL A 56 -15.84 5.59 -3.66
C VAL A 56 -14.66 5.27 -2.74
N GLU A 57 -14.91 4.99 -1.46
CA GLU A 57 -13.89 4.55 -0.50
C GLU A 57 -13.18 3.28 -0.99
N ALA A 58 -13.93 2.30 -1.48
CA ALA A 58 -13.37 1.07 -2.00
C ALA A 58 -12.54 1.31 -3.27
N GLU A 59 -12.98 2.14 -4.23
CA GLU A 59 -12.20 2.46 -5.43
C GLU A 59 -10.90 3.22 -5.14
N LEU A 60 -10.92 4.14 -4.16
CA LEU A 60 -9.72 4.84 -3.71
C LEU A 60 -8.76 3.87 -3.01
N GLY A 61 -9.27 3.01 -2.13
CA GLY A 61 -8.48 1.93 -1.53
C GLY A 61 -7.82 1.04 -2.60
N ARG A 62 -8.58 0.60 -3.61
CA ARG A 62 -8.04 -0.18 -4.75
C ARG A 62 -6.96 0.56 -5.53
N THR A 63 -7.01 1.89 -5.57
CA THR A 63 -5.99 2.71 -6.25
C THR A 63 -4.71 2.76 -5.43
N ILE A 64 -4.82 2.94 -4.11
CA ILE A 64 -3.69 2.91 -3.17
C ILE A 64 -3.00 1.54 -3.21
N GLU A 65 -3.76 0.44 -3.11
CA GLU A 65 -3.22 -0.93 -3.14
C GLU A 65 -2.43 -1.21 -4.43
N ARG A 66 -2.90 -0.73 -5.59
CA ARG A 66 -2.17 -0.86 -6.86
C ARG A 66 -0.87 -0.06 -6.87
N LEU A 67 -0.88 1.13 -6.28
CA LEU A 67 0.33 1.94 -6.12
C LEU A 67 1.34 1.20 -5.23
N GLU A 68 0.91 0.68 -4.09
CA GLU A 68 1.75 -0.10 -3.17
C GLU A 68 2.36 -1.32 -3.85
N ILE A 69 1.55 -2.13 -4.54
CA ILE A 69 2.03 -3.29 -5.32
C ILE A 69 3.09 -2.86 -6.33
N THR A 70 2.87 -1.77 -7.07
CA THR A 70 3.84 -1.27 -8.06
C THR A 70 5.16 -0.85 -7.40
N LYS A 71 5.10 -0.22 -6.22
CA LYS A 71 6.30 0.17 -5.45
C LYS A 71 7.03 -1.06 -4.93
N LEU A 72 6.33 -2.05 -4.39
CA LEU A 72 6.92 -3.30 -3.90
C LEU A 72 7.56 -4.10 -5.04
N GLU A 73 6.93 -4.15 -6.22
CA GLU A 73 7.53 -4.74 -7.42
C GLU A 73 8.82 -4.04 -7.84
N THR A 74 8.87 -2.72 -7.72
CA THR A 74 10.10 -1.95 -7.97
C THR A 74 11.18 -2.30 -6.95
N LEU A 75 10.83 -2.41 -5.66
CA LEU A 75 11.78 -2.77 -4.61
C LEU A 75 12.31 -4.20 -4.78
N LEU A 76 11.43 -5.17 -5.08
CA LEU A 76 11.83 -6.55 -5.36
C LEU A 76 12.76 -6.64 -6.58
N ALA A 77 12.47 -5.86 -7.64
CA ALA A 77 13.32 -5.80 -8.83
C ALA A 77 14.69 -5.16 -8.55
N LEU A 78 14.78 -4.25 -7.57
CA LEU A 78 16.04 -3.69 -7.11
C LEU A 78 16.80 -4.69 -6.23
N ALA A 79 16.12 -5.35 -5.30
CA ALA A 79 16.70 -6.38 -4.43
C ALA A 79 17.33 -7.52 -5.24
N ASP A 80 16.63 -8.00 -6.28
CA ASP A 80 17.14 -9.00 -7.23
C ASP A 80 18.43 -8.52 -7.95
N ARG A 81 18.46 -7.27 -8.41
CA ARG A 81 19.65 -6.69 -9.07
C ARG A 81 20.84 -6.49 -8.15
N MET A 82 20.57 -6.34 -6.86
CA MET A 82 21.58 -6.14 -5.82
C MET A 82 22.02 -7.47 -5.18
N ASP A 83 21.42 -8.60 -5.56
CA ASP A 83 21.65 -9.92 -4.97
C ASP A 83 21.45 -9.90 -3.44
N LEU A 84 20.40 -9.21 -2.98
CA LEU A 84 20.06 -9.12 -1.56
C LEU A 84 19.57 -10.48 -1.04
N PRO A 85 19.87 -10.83 0.22
CA PRO A 85 19.52 -12.14 0.76
C PRO A 85 18.00 -12.29 0.98
N ASP A 86 17.54 -13.54 1.03
CA ASP A 86 16.12 -13.89 1.24
C ASP A 86 15.52 -13.28 2.51
N GLU A 87 16.35 -13.00 3.52
CA GLU A 87 15.97 -12.31 4.76
C GLU A 87 15.43 -10.89 4.51
N ILE A 88 15.81 -10.28 3.38
CA ILE A 88 15.38 -8.95 2.92
C ILE A 88 14.28 -9.06 1.86
N VAL A 89 14.38 -10.05 0.97
CA VAL A 89 13.40 -10.28 -0.09
C VAL A 89 12.07 -10.79 0.47
N GLY A 90 12.10 -11.76 1.39
CA GLY A 90 10.90 -12.41 1.95
C GLY A 90 9.90 -11.42 2.57
N PRO A 91 10.32 -10.48 3.44
CA PRO A 91 9.42 -9.47 4.00
C PRO A 91 8.75 -8.57 2.94
N LEU A 92 9.44 -8.26 1.83
CA LEU A 92 8.88 -7.49 0.72
C LEU A 92 7.83 -8.31 -0.05
N GLU A 93 8.08 -9.60 -0.28
CA GLU A 93 7.13 -10.51 -0.91
C GLU A 93 5.87 -10.74 -0.08
N GLU A 94 6.05 -10.86 1.25
CA GLU A 94 4.93 -10.96 2.20
C GLU A 94 4.07 -9.69 2.15
N THR A 95 4.70 -8.52 2.23
CA THR A 95 4.02 -7.23 2.13
C THR A 95 3.27 -7.08 0.80
N LYS A 96 3.87 -7.51 -0.32
CA LYS A 96 3.21 -7.51 -1.64
C LYS A 96 1.99 -8.45 -1.67
N THR A 97 2.11 -9.61 -1.05
CA THR A 97 1.01 -10.58 -0.97
C THR A 97 -0.16 -10.00 -0.17
N GLU A 98 0.12 -9.31 0.93
CA GLU A 98 -0.89 -8.63 1.73
C GLU A 98 -1.60 -7.51 0.97
N ALA A 99 -0.86 -6.66 0.26
CA ALA A 99 -1.44 -5.61 -0.58
C ALA A 99 -2.29 -6.21 -1.72
N THR A 100 -1.84 -7.32 -2.32
CA THR A 100 -2.64 -8.06 -3.31
C THR A 100 -3.94 -8.58 -2.70
N ASN A 101 -3.90 -9.14 -1.49
CA ASN A 101 -5.11 -9.57 -0.78
C ASN A 101 -6.02 -8.39 -0.42
N GLY A 102 -5.46 -7.25 -0.05
CA GLY A 102 -6.19 -6.01 0.19
C GLY A 102 -6.94 -5.53 -1.06
N LEU A 103 -6.26 -5.53 -2.21
CA LEU A 103 -6.85 -5.25 -3.51
C LEU A 103 -8.00 -6.20 -3.86
N GLU A 104 -7.86 -7.51 -3.64
CA GLU A 104 -8.95 -8.46 -3.91
C GLU A 104 -10.16 -8.23 -2.99
N ARG A 105 -9.95 -8.00 -1.69
CA ARG A 105 -11.05 -7.67 -0.76
C ARG A 105 -11.76 -6.39 -1.17
N ALA A 106 -11.03 -5.38 -1.60
CA ALA A 106 -11.62 -4.12 -2.04
C ALA A 106 -12.42 -4.28 -3.35
N LYS A 107 -12.05 -5.24 -4.23
CA LYS A 107 -12.88 -5.59 -5.41
C LYS A 107 -14.20 -6.23 -5.00
N GLU A 108 -14.19 -7.18 -4.05
CA GLU A 108 -15.40 -7.87 -3.59
C GLU A 108 -16.47 -6.90 -3.05
N VAL A 109 -16.05 -5.77 -2.47
CA VAL A 109 -16.96 -4.71 -1.99
C VAL A 109 -17.60 -3.94 -3.15
N THR A 110 -16.94 -3.85 -4.30
CA THR A 110 -17.38 -3.08 -5.48
C THR A 110 -18.13 -3.89 -6.53
N GLU A 111 -18.09 -5.23 -6.47
CA GLU A 111 -18.84 -6.11 -7.35
C GLU A 111 -20.32 -6.17 -6.93
N ILE A 112 -21.12 -5.22 -7.45
CA ILE A 112 -22.59 -5.18 -7.37
C ILE A 112 -23.22 -5.89 -8.58
#